data_AF-A0AAP8KKI2-F1
#
_entry.id   AF-A0AAP8KKI2-F1
#
_cell.length_a   1.000
_cell.length_b   1.000
_cell.length_c   1.000
_cell.angle_alpha   90.00
_cell.angle_beta   90.00
_cell.angle_gamma   90.00
#
_symmetry.space_group_name_H-M   'P 1'
#
loop_
_entity.id
_entity.type
_entity.pdbx_description
1 polymer ?
#
loop_
_entity_poly.entity_id
_entity_poly.type
_entity_poly.pdbx_seq_one_letter_code
_entity_poly.pdbx_strand_id
1 'polypeptide(L)'
;GSDILTRLIYAIRPSLLYVFVALFFSVLIGSILGFLSGYFQGFVDALIMRACDVMLAFPSYVVTLALIALFGMGAENIIMAFILTRWAWFCRVIRTSVMQYTASDHVRFAKTIGMNDMKIIHKHIMPLTLADIAIISS
;
A
#
# COMPACT_ATOMS: atom_id res chain seq x y z
N GLY A 1 -10.30 15.17 39.34
CA GLY A 1 -11.13 15.04 38.14
C GLY A 1 -10.45 15.76 37.02
N SER A 2 -9.48 15.12 36.39
CA SER A 2 -8.76 15.67 35.24
C SER A 2 -9.58 15.32 34.01
N ASP A 3 -10.29 16.32 33.51
CA ASP A 3 -11.36 16.19 32.53
C ASP A 3 -10.99 15.29 31.35
N ILE A 4 -11.94 14.42 30.98
CA ILE A 4 -11.88 13.54 29.80
C ILE A 4 -11.50 14.34 28.54
N LEU A 5 -11.92 15.61 28.47
CA LEU A 5 -11.58 16.57 27.43
C LEU A 5 -10.07 16.81 27.31
N THR A 6 -9.38 17.04 28.44
CA THR A 6 -7.92 17.24 28.45
C THR A 6 -7.19 15.97 28.03
N ARG A 7 -7.65 14.80 28.48
CA ARG A 7 -7.06 13.51 28.10
C ARG A 7 -7.22 13.23 26.60
N LEU A 8 -8.38 13.57 26.02
CA LEU A 8 -8.64 13.47 24.58
C LEU A 8 -7.71 14.39 23.77
N ILE A 9 -7.61 15.67 24.14
CA ILE A 9 -6.77 16.65 23.44
C ILE A 9 -5.30 16.22 23.44
N TYR A 10 -4.79 15.72 24.57
CA TYR A 10 -3.42 15.21 24.65
C TYR A 10 -3.22 13.90 23.89
N ALA A 11 -4.24 13.03 23.81
CA ALA A 11 -4.15 11.77 23.05
C ALA A 11 -4.17 11.96 21.52
N ILE A 12 -4.79 13.03 21.01
CA ILE A 12 -4.95 13.27 19.57
C ILE A 12 -3.60 13.45 18.86
N ARG A 13 -2.68 14.24 19.40
CA ARG A 13 -1.39 14.56 18.74
C ARG A 13 -0.53 13.32 18.43
N PRO A 14 -0.19 12.46 19.41
CA PRO A 14 0.60 11.26 19.13
C PRO A 14 -0.17 10.26 18.27
N SER A 15 -1.49 10.12 18.48
CA SER A 15 -2.32 9.19 17.70
C SER A 15 -2.34 9.54 16.21
N LEU A 16 -2.46 10.82 15.86
CA LEU A 16 -2.41 11.27 14.47
C LEU A 16 -1.05 11.00 13.83
N LEU A 17 0.04 11.27 14.54
CA LEU A 17 1.40 11.02 14.02
C LEU A 17 1.59 9.52 13.75
N TYR A 18 1.17 8.66 14.66
CA TYR A 18 1.28 7.21 14.51
C TYR A 18 0.47 6.66 13.33
N VAL A 19 -0.78 7.12 13.15
CA VAL A 19 -1.60 6.72 12.01
C VAL A 19 -0.96 7.19 10.70
N PHE A 20 -0.46 8.41 10.66
CA PHE A 20 0.19 8.96 9.48
C PHE A 20 1.44 8.17 9.09
N VAL A 21 2.30 7.85 10.06
CA VAL A 21 3.50 7.03 9.86
C VAL A 21 3.12 5.62 9.38
N ALA A 22 2.15 4.98 10.03
CA ALA A 22 1.68 3.65 9.64
C ALA A 22 1.17 3.64 8.19
N LEU A 23 0.37 4.64 7.82
CA LEU A 23 -0.20 4.77 6.49
C LEU A 23 0.89 5.04 5.45
N PHE A 24 1.80 5.99 5.72
CA PHE A 24 2.90 6.31 4.82
C PHE A 24 3.74 5.08 4.46
N PHE A 25 4.17 4.30 5.46
CA PHE A 25 4.96 3.10 5.20
C PHE A 25 4.14 1.98 4.53
N SER A 26 2.88 1.79 4.91
CA SER A 26 2.00 0.80 4.27
C SER A 26 1.79 1.10 2.79
N VAL A 27 1.54 2.36 2.45
CA VAL A 27 1.37 2.85 1.08
C VAL A 27 2.68 2.73 0.31
N LEU A 28 3.81 3.10 0.92
CA LEU A 28 5.13 3.02 0.28
C LEU A 28 5.46 1.58 -0.12
N ILE A 29 5.35 0.64 0.82
CA ILE A 29 5.62 -0.79 0.57
C ILE A 29 4.63 -1.36 -0.45
N GLY A 30 3.34 -1.09 -0.25
CA GLY A 30 2.28 -1.54 -1.16
C GLY A 30 2.46 -0.99 -2.57
N SER A 31 2.86 0.28 -2.71
CA SER A 31 3.08 0.92 -4.00
C SER A 31 4.22 0.30 -4.78
N ILE A 32 5.37 0.09 -4.13
CA ILE A 32 6.54 -0.52 -4.78
C ILE A 32 6.20 -1.93 -5.28
N LEU A 33 5.58 -2.76 -4.44
CA LEU A 33 5.23 -4.14 -4.79
C LEU A 33 4.06 -4.20 -5.79
N GLY A 34 3.08 -3.31 -5.66
CA GLY A 34 1.93 -3.20 -6.56
C GLY A 34 2.34 -2.75 -7.96
N PHE A 35 3.26 -1.79 -8.05
CA PHE A 35 3.84 -1.35 -9.31
C PHE A 35 4.64 -2.46 -9.98
N LEU A 36 5.50 -3.14 -9.22
CA LEU A 36 6.33 -4.23 -9.73
C LEU A 36 5.48 -5.40 -10.25
N SER A 37 4.47 -5.81 -9.48
CA SER A 37 3.55 -6.88 -9.89
C SER A 37 2.67 -6.48 -11.08
N GLY A 38 2.13 -5.25 -11.09
CA GLY A 38 1.22 -4.78 -12.13
C GLY A 38 1.87 -4.51 -13.48
N TYR A 39 3.14 -4.07 -13.49
CA TYR A 39 3.85 -3.74 -14.72
C TYR A 39 4.48 -4.95 -15.39
N PHE A 40 5.27 -5.74 -14.65
CA PHE A 40 6.04 -6.83 -15.26
C PHE A 40 5.15 -8.03 -15.61
N GLN A 41 4.13 -8.31 -14.79
CA GLN A 41 3.22 -9.45 -14.94
C GLN A 41 3.99 -10.80 -15.00
N GLY A 42 3.34 -11.94 -14.75
CA GLY A 42 4.02 -13.27 -14.77
C GLY A 42 4.54 -13.74 -13.40
N PHE A 43 5.77 -14.30 -13.33
CA PHE A 43 6.24 -15.01 -12.12
C PHE A 43 6.36 -14.11 -10.88
N VAL A 44 6.88 -12.88 -11.06
CA VAL A 44 7.02 -11.90 -9.97
C VAL A 44 5.65 -11.49 -9.44
N ASP A 45 4.68 -11.27 -10.34
CA ASP A 45 3.30 -11.01 -9.98
C ASP A 45 2.70 -12.16 -9.17
N ALA A 46 2.85 -13.39 -9.64
CA ALA A 46 2.35 -14.58 -8.95
C ALA A 46 2.94 -14.71 -7.54
N LEU A 47 4.24 -14.48 -7.35
CA LEU A 47 4.89 -14.57 -6.05
C LEU A 47 4.38 -13.48 -5.07
N ILE A 48 4.30 -12.24 -5.53
CA ILE A 48 3.83 -11.10 -4.71
C ILE A 48 2.35 -11.29 -4.35
N MET A 49 1.52 -11.65 -5.32
CA MET A 49 0.10 -11.89 -5.09
C MET A 49 -0.14 -13.06 -4.15
N ARG A 50 0.68 -14.12 -4.18
CA ARG A 50 0.58 -15.21 -3.19
C ARG A 50 0.84 -14.71 -1.77
N ALA A 51 1.83 -13.85 -1.56
CA ALA A 51 2.07 -13.25 -0.25
C ALA A 51 0.88 -12.36 0.19
N CYS A 52 0.32 -11.56 -0.73
CA CYS A 52 -0.87 -10.76 -0.45
C CYS A 52 -2.10 -11.63 -0.14
N ASP A 53 -2.30 -12.73 -0.88
CA ASP A 53 -3.42 -13.65 -0.69
C ASP A 53 -3.38 -14.29 0.69
N VAL A 54 -2.18 -14.71 1.15
CA VAL A 54 -2.00 -15.27 2.50
C VAL A 54 -2.32 -14.22 3.58
N MET A 55 -1.89 -12.98 3.41
CA MET A 55 -2.18 -11.90 4.36
C MET A 55 -3.66 -11.51 4.39
N LEU A 56 -4.32 -11.50 3.23
CA LEU A 56 -5.72 -11.08 3.09
C LEU A 56 -6.73 -12.22 3.28
N ALA A 57 -6.27 -13.47 3.38
CA ALA A 57 -7.11 -14.63 3.65
C ALA A 57 -7.76 -14.56 5.05
N PHE A 58 -7.11 -13.88 5.98
CA PHE A 58 -7.60 -13.68 7.33
C PHE A 58 -8.23 -12.28 7.48
N PRO A 59 -9.27 -12.13 8.32
CA PRO A 59 -9.76 -10.81 8.68
C PRO A 59 -8.63 -9.95 9.25
N SER A 60 -8.44 -8.74 8.71
CA SER A 60 -7.29 -7.87 9.03
C SER A 60 -7.12 -7.61 10.52
N TYR A 61 -8.21 -7.40 11.25
CA TYR A 61 -8.17 -7.19 12.70
C TYR A 61 -7.61 -8.40 13.46
N VAL A 62 -7.88 -9.62 12.98
CA VAL A 62 -7.39 -10.86 13.62
C VAL A 62 -5.87 -10.94 13.49
N VAL A 63 -5.34 -10.68 12.29
CA VAL A 63 -3.88 -10.67 12.05
C VAL A 63 -3.21 -9.58 12.85
N THR A 64 -3.76 -8.36 12.85
CA THR A 64 -3.22 -7.25 13.62
C THR A 64 -3.15 -7.58 15.12
N LEU A 65 -4.22 -8.12 15.70
CA LEU A 65 -4.23 -8.51 17.12
C LEU A 65 -3.24 -9.64 17.42
N ALA A 66 -3.11 -10.63 16.52
CA ALA A 66 -2.12 -11.68 16.66
C ALA A 66 -0.69 -11.13 16.64
N LEU A 67 -0.37 -10.21 15.71
CA LEU A 67 0.93 -9.56 15.66
C LEU A 67 1.22 -8.70 16.90
N ILE A 68 0.21 -7.98 17.42
CA ILE A 68 0.36 -7.23 18.67
C ILE A 68 0.62 -8.17 19.85
N ALA A 69 -0.07 -9.31 19.90
CA ALA A 69 0.17 -10.31 20.93
C ALA A 69 1.58 -10.92 20.86
N LEU A 70 2.13 -11.07 19.66
CA LEU A 70 3.49 -11.59 19.43
C LEU A 70 4.58 -10.57 19.76
N PHE A 71 4.43 -9.33 19.30
CA PHE A 71 5.43 -8.27 19.52
C PHE A 71 5.35 -7.64 20.91
N GLY A 72 4.22 -7.80 21.60
CA GLY A 72 3.97 -7.24 22.93
C GLY A 72 3.25 -5.89 22.88
N MET A 73 2.77 -5.44 24.04
CA MET A 73 2.02 -4.20 24.16
C MET A 73 2.93 -2.96 24.01
N GLY A 74 2.59 -2.08 23.08
CA GLY A 74 3.29 -0.80 22.86
C GLY A 74 2.79 -0.11 21.60
N ALA A 75 2.81 1.23 21.59
CA ALA A 75 2.35 2.00 20.42
C ALA A 75 3.14 1.65 19.14
N GLU A 76 4.46 1.47 19.28
CA GLU A 76 5.35 1.10 18.17
C GLU A 76 5.00 -0.27 17.57
N ASN A 77 4.73 -1.26 18.42
CA ASN A 77 4.36 -2.60 17.99
C ASN A 77 3.00 -2.63 17.28
N ILE A 78 2.04 -1.83 17.76
CA ILE A 78 0.74 -1.66 17.11
C ILE A 78 0.94 -1.07 15.71
N ILE A 79 1.76 -0.03 15.58
CA ILE A 79 2.06 0.60 14.28
C ILE A 79 2.71 -0.41 13.33
N MET A 80 3.69 -1.17 13.81
CA MET A 80 4.37 -2.19 13.02
C MET A 80 3.41 -3.29 12.55
N ALA A 81 2.53 -3.78 13.44
CA ALA A 81 1.49 -4.74 13.11
C ALA A 81 0.52 -4.21 12.04
N PHE A 82 0.13 -2.94 12.14
CA PHE A 82 -0.70 -2.27 11.14
C PHE A 82 0.00 -2.20 9.77
N ILE A 83 1.28 -1.81 9.73
CA ILE A 83 2.06 -1.74 8.49
C ILE A 83 2.13 -3.12 7.82
N LEU A 84 2.48 -4.16 8.59
CA LEU A 84 2.60 -5.54 8.11
C LEU A 84 1.27 -6.17 7.67
N THR A 85 0.14 -5.62 8.09
CA THR A 85 -1.17 -6.13 7.69
C THR A 85 -1.74 -5.35 6.50
N ARG A 86 -1.58 -4.02 6.45
CA ARG A 86 -2.25 -3.18 5.44
C ARG A 86 -1.51 -3.11 4.10
N TRP A 87 -0.20 -3.34 4.05
CA TRP A 87 0.58 -3.25 2.79
C TRP A 87 -0.01 -4.11 1.66
N ALA A 88 -0.53 -5.30 1.97
CA ALA A 88 -1.08 -6.24 0.99
C ALA A 88 -2.32 -5.68 0.26
N TRP A 89 -3.16 -4.93 0.98
CA TRP A 89 -4.33 -4.27 0.39
C TRP A 89 -3.89 -3.17 -0.58
N PHE A 90 -2.99 -2.27 -0.14
CA PHE A 90 -2.45 -1.21 -1.01
C PHE A 90 -1.74 -1.80 -2.24
N CYS A 91 -0.99 -2.88 -2.08
CA CYS A 91 -0.35 -3.60 -3.18
C CYS A 91 -1.35 -4.04 -4.25
N ARG A 92 -2.47 -4.67 -3.85
CA ARG A 92 -3.50 -5.11 -4.80
C ARG A 92 -4.18 -3.95 -5.52
N VAL A 93 -4.52 -2.89 -4.79
CA VAL A 93 -5.19 -1.72 -5.39
C VAL A 93 -4.28 -1.07 -6.43
N ILE A 94 -3.03 -0.79 -6.06
CA ILE A 94 -2.05 -0.15 -6.95
C ILE A 94 -1.72 -1.05 -8.14
N ARG A 95 -1.57 -2.37 -7.93
CA ARG A 95 -1.42 -3.35 -9.02
C ARG A 95 -2.57 -3.25 -10.01
N THR A 96 -3.81 -3.17 -9.52
CA THR A 96 -4.99 -3.09 -10.38
C THR A 96 -4.97 -1.81 -11.22
N SER A 97 -4.65 -0.65 -10.62
CA SER A 97 -4.44 0.61 -11.34
C SER A 97 -3.33 0.51 -12.40
N VAL A 98 -2.17 -0.01 -12.03
CA VAL A 98 -1.02 -0.17 -12.93
C VAL A 98 -1.38 -1.06 -14.13
N MET A 99 -2.09 -2.16 -13.89
CA MET A 99 -2.55 -3.05 -14.95
C MET A 99 -3.54 -2.35 -15.88
N GLN A 100 -4.47 -1.55 -15.35
CA GLN A 100 -5.41 -0.78 -16.17
C GLN A 100 -4.67 0.22 -17.08
N TYR A 101 -3.71 0.96 -16.55
CA TYR A 101 -2.92 1.89 -17.36
C TYR A 101 -2.04 1.18 -18.38
N THR A 102 -1.45 0.05 -18.02
CA THR A 102 -0.62 -0.75 -18.94
C THR A 102 -1.46 -1.35 -20.07
N ALA A 103 -2.73 -1.68 -19.81
CA ALA A 103 -3.67 -2.19 -20.79
C ALA A 103 -4.28 -1.09 -21.69
N SER A 104 -4.11 0.19 -21.34
CA SER A 104 -4.69 1.31 -22.09
C SER A 104 -4.13 1.44 -23.51
N ASP A 105 -4.97 1.90 -24.44
CA ASP A 105 -4.60 2.03 -25.85
C ASP A 105 -3.38 2.94 -26.07
N HIS A 106 -3.27 4.02 -25.28
CA HIS A 106 -2.12 4.94 -25.37
C HIS A 106 -0.78 4.25 -25.07
N VAL A 107 -0.74 3.34 -24.09
CA VAL A 107 0.46 2.56 -23.77
C VAL A 107 0.73 1.49 -24.83
N ARG A 108 -0.32 0.84 -25.35
CA ARG A 108 -0.19 -0.13 -26.45
C ARG A 108 0.37 0.51 -27.72
N PHE A 109 -0.15 1.68 -28.11
CA PHE A 109 0.38 2.46 -29.23
C PHE A 109 1.83 2.88 -29.01
N ALA A 110 2.20 3.31 -27.79
CA ALA A 110 3.57 3.66 -27.44
C ALA A 110 4.53 2.45 -27.56
N LYS A 111 4.08 1.25 -27.21
CA LYS A 111 4.87 0.01 -27.43
C LYS A 111 5.00 -0.34 -28.91
N THR A 112 3.94 -0.21 -29.71
CA THR A 112 4.01 -0.53 -31.16
C THR A 112 4.96 0.37 -31.95
N ILE A 113 5.15 1.62 -31.50
CA ILE A 113 6.13 2.55 -32.11
C ILE A 113 7.58 2.32 -31.60
N GLY A 114 7.83 1.26 -30.83
CA GLY A 114 9.16 0.88 -30.35
C GLY A 114 9.68 1.72 -29.18
N MET A 115 8.80 2.37 -28.41
CA MET A 115 9.24 3.13 -27.24
C MET A 115 9.75 2.19 -26.14
N ASN A 116 10.92 2.52 -25.58
CA ASN A 116 11.50 1.75 -24.48
C ASN A 116 10.57 1.72 -23.26
N ASP A 117 10.40 0.54 -22.68
CA ASP A 117 9.55 0.25 -21.52
C ASP A 117 9.84 1.18 -20.33
N MET A 118 11.12 1.49 -20.05
CA MET A 118 11.49 2.43 -18.98
C MET A 118 10.98 3.86 -19.20
N LYS A 119 10.86 4.28 -20.46
CA LYS A 119 10.32 5.60 -20.83
C LYS A 119 8.81 5.63 -20.67
N ILE A 120 8.14 4.52 -21.03
CA ILE A 120 6.70 4.34 -20.84
C ILE A 120 6.35 4.36 -19.34
N ILE A 121 7.13 3.65 -18.52
CA ILE A 121 6.98 3.62 -17.06
C ILE A 121 7.04 5.03 -16.47
N HIS A 122 8.16 5.74 -16.64
CA HIS A 122 8.36 7.03 -15.98
C HIS A 122 7.45 8.14 -16.52
N LYS A 123 7.18 8.14 -17.83
CA LYS A 123 6.47 9.26 -18.47
C LYS A 123 4.96 9.08 -18.49
N HIS A 124 4.48 7.83 -18.52
CA HIS A 124 3.05 7.55 -18.68
C HIS A 124 2.48 6.84 -17.46
N ILE A 125 3.08 5.76 -16.96
CA ILE A 125 2.43 4.94 -15.93
C ILE A 125 2.64 5.53 -14.53
N MET A 126 3.87 5.89 -14.18
CA MET A 126 4.23 6.43 -12.86
C MET A 126 3.40 7.66 -12.46
N PRO A 127 3.26 8.74 -13.26
CA PRO A 127 2.49 9.91 -12.86
C PRO A 127 0.99 9.60 -12.64
N LEU A 128 0.42 8.70 -13.45
CA LEU A 128 -0.97 8.27 -13.32
C LEU A 128 -1.18 7.44 -12.03
N THR A 129 -0.28 6.49 -11.76
CA THR A 129 -0.35 5.69 -10.52
C THR A 129 -0.11 6.51 -9.26
N LEU A 130 0.71 7.57 -9.31
CA LEU A 130 0.89 8.49 -8.18
C LEU A 130 -0.38 9.29 -7.86
N ALA A 131 -1.15 9.68 -8.88
CA ALA A 131 -2.44 10.33 -8.68
C ALA A 131 -3.45 9.38 -8.03
N ASP A 132 -3.51 8.12 -8.47
CA ASP A 132 -4.35 7.10 -7.84
C ASP A 132 -3.94 6.86 -6.38
N ILE A 133 -2.64 6.73 -6.11
CA ILE A 133 -2.12 6.57 -4.75
C ILE A 133 -2.58 7.73 -3.86
N ALA A 134 -2.49 8.98 -4.36
CA ALA A 134 -2.93 10.15 -3.62
C ALA A 134 -4.43 10.06 -3.25
N ILE A 135 -5.28 9.66 -4.19
CA ILE A 135 -6.74 9.51 -4.00
C ILE A 135 -7.07 8.36 -3.04
N ILE A 136 -6.34 7.24 -3.12
CA ILE A 136 -6.59 6.08 -2.25
C ILE A 136 -6.08 6.35 -0.83
N SER A 137 -5.07 7.22 -0.68
CA SER A 137 -4.46 7.57 0.60
C SER A 137 -5.17 8.69 1.36
N SER A 138 -6.07 9.43 0.72
CA SER A 138 -6.88 10.52 1.30
C SER A 138 -8.15 10.01 1.95
#